data_AF-A0A7X8LL39-F1
#
_entry.id   AF-A0A7X8LL39-F1
#
_cell.length_a   1.000
_cell.length_b   1.000
_cell.length_c   1.000
_cell.angle_alpha   90.00
_cell.angle_beta   90.00
_cell.angle_gamma   90.00
#
_symmetry.space_group_name_H-M   'P 1'
#
loop_
_entity.id
_entity.type
_entity.pdbx_description
1 polymer ?
#
loop_
_entity_poly.entity_id
_entity_poly.type
_entity_poly.pdbx_seq_one_letter_code
_entity_poly.pdbx_strand_id
1 'polypeptide(L)'
;MKRRLKIIILILIAVIAILILPLIITFLPKSVSEYAYRELTYLHLSNSLITNDLSEQEKVETMFKYVAINIYAHEGFKTVDCNSFNDLIRGIGWCDQQAFVLNTLLNKQNIQSRLRDVQHHTCGEALLGDKWVLLDPYAGSIFYIKGTSEMASLDEIIRGEQLEYFPLKLEIPDLQVLYVPWEGRYREGISPEYSDYAHKSVLKKAIEMDIRLGYALYGKKYAFWYQDKYLASIKELPDPGEKWIIDYKSIYKPSNDAYLEYFKGRNYYLYGRYPEALQTYNRVINAYPRTYWADESAWQKGMVYFYNDRYVDSLSIFSNPQITANPLFKHRSKYMADLSKEAELAVLQ
;
A
#
# COMPACT_ATOMS: atom_id res chain seq x y z
N MET A 1 -1.59 -45.02 -32.15
CA MET A 1 -0.55 -43.98 -32.40
C MET A 1 -1.12 -42.57 -32.56
N LYS A 2 -2.04 -42.31 -33.50
CA LYS A 2 -2.62 -40.97 -33.76
C LYS A 2 -3.30 -40.28 -32.56
N ARG A 3 -4.01 -41.04 -31.70
CA ARG A 3 -4.68 -40.48 -30.49
C ARG A 3 -3.69 -40.04 -29.41
N ARG A 4 -2.62 -40.82 -29.17
CA ARG A 4 -1.55 -40.47 -28.23
C ARG A 4 -0.79 -39.22 -28.69
N LEU A 5 -0.47 -39.14 -29.98
CA LEU A 5 0.17 -37.95 -30.57
C LEU A 5 -0.71 -36.69 -30.43
N LYS A 6 -2.03 -36.80 -30.67
CA LYS A 6 -2.97 -35.67 -30.47
C LYS A 6 -3.01 -35.20 -29.01
N ILE A 7 -3.01 -36.12 -28.05
CA ILE A 7 -2.99 -35.78 -26.62
C ILE A 7 -1.68 -35.06 -26.26
N ILE A 8 -0.53 -35.55 -26.73
CA ILE A 8 0.78 -34.91 -26.50
C ILE A 8 0.80 -33.49 -27.07
N ILE A 9 0.29 -33.29 -28.29
CA ILE A 9 0.23 -31.96 -28.91
C ILE A 9 -0.68 -31.02 -28.10
N LEU A 10 -1.84 -31.47 -27.64
CA LEU A 10 -2.75 -30.66 -26.83
C LEU A 10 -2.12 -30.25 -25.49
N ILE A 11 -1.41 -31.17 -24.83
CA ILE A 11 -0.68 -30.88 -23.59
C ILE A 11 0.41 -29.83 -23.87
N LEU A 12 1.17 -29.98 -24.95
CA LEU A 12 2.21 -29.03 -25.31
C LEU A 12 1.63 -27.62 -25.57
N ILE A 13 0.50 -27.53 -26.29
CA ILE A 13 -0.20 -26.26 -26.51
C ILE A 13 -0.66 -25.65 -25.19
N ALA A 14 -1.22 -26.46 -24.28
CA ALA A 14 -1.66 -25.97 -22.97
C ALA A 14 -0.49 -25.45 -22.13
N VAL A 15 0.65 -26.15 -22.13
CA VAL A 15 1.87 -25.71 -21.43
C VAL A 15 2.38 -24.41 -22.02
N ILE A 16 2.45 -24.31 -23.35
CA ILE A 16 2.86 -23.07 -24.04
C ILE A 16 1.92 -21.92 -23.68
N ALA A 17 0.60 -22.16 -23.67
CA ALA A 17 -0.38 -21.16 -23.29
C ALA A 17 -0.18 -20.69 -21.83
N ILE A 18 0.03 -21.61 -20.89
CA ILE A 18 0.30 -21.31 -19.47
C ILE A 18 1.54 -20.42 -19.29
N LEU A 19 2.59 -20.67 -20.07
CA LEU A 19 3.83 -19.89 -20.01
C LEU A 19 3.66 -18.51 -20.68
N ILE A 20 2.95 -18.43 -21.80
CA ILE A 20 2.90 -17.20 -22.60
C ILE A 20 1.79 -16.25 -22.16
N LEU A 21 0.65 -16.77 -21.69
CA LEU A 21 -0.54 -15.96 -21.37
C LEU A 21 -0.24 -14.80 -20.40
N PRO A 22 0.53 -14.99 -19.30
CA PRO A 22 0.86 -13.90 -18.39
C PRO A 22 1.69 -12.79 -19.06
N LEU A 23 2.43 -13.09 -20.13
CA LEU A 23 3.21 -12.09 -20.86
C LEU A 23 2.33 -11.31 -21.85
N ILE A 24 1.32 -11.95 -22.43
CA ILE A 24 0.44 -11.33 -23.42
C ILE A 24 -0.42 -10.23 -22.79
N ILE A 25 -0.79 -10.35 -21.52
CA ILE A 25 -1.72 -9.42 -20.86
C ILE A 25 -1.26 -7.95 -20.91
N THR A 26 0.05 -7.70 -21.01
CA THR A 26 0.62 -6.34 -21.15
C THR A 26 0.28 -5.66 -22.48
N PHE A 27 -0.05 -6.44 -23.52
CA PHE A 27 -0.40 -5.95 -24.86
C PHE A 27 -1.90 -5.84 -25.10
N LEU A 28 -2.72 -6.22 -24.10
CA LEU A 28 -4.16 -6.07 -24.16
C LEU A 28 -4.57 -4.59 -24.00
N PRO A 29 -5.85 -4.24 -24.29
CA PRO A 29 -6.33 -2.88 -24.17
C PRO A 29 -6.00 -2.26 -22.80
N LYS A 30 -5.75 -0.94 -22.80
CA LYS A 30 -5.29 -0.17 -21.63
C LYS A 30 -6.10 -0.47 -20.36
N SER A 31 -7.42 -0.54 -20.43
CA SER A 31 -8.27 -0.84 -19.26
C SER A 31 -7.96 -2.20 -18.62
N VAL A 32 -7.55 -3.19 -19.41
CA VAL A 32 -7.18 -4.54 -18.96
C VAL A 32 -5.76 -4.56 -18.42
N SER A 33 -4.79 -4.04 -19.18
CA SER A 33 -3.39 -4.04 -18.77
C SER A 33 -3.13 -3.15 -17.56
N GLU A 34 -3.83 -2.02 -17.41
CA GLU A 34 -3.76 -1.20 -16.20
C GLU A 34 -4.38 -1.89 -14.98
N TYR A 35 -5.50 -2.59 -15.17
CA TYR A 35 -6.10 -3.37 -14.08
C TYR A 35 -5.16 -4.49 -13.64
N ALA A 36 -4.61 -5.24 -14.61
CA ALA A 36 -3.63 -6.29 -14.37
C ALA A 36 -2.37 -5.77 -13.65
N TYR A 37 -1.86 -4.60 -14.05
CA TYR A 37 -0.72 -3.97 -13.39
C TYR A 37 -1.02 -3.58 -11.92
N ARG A 38 -2.23 -3.07 -11.63
CA ARG A 38 -2.63 -2.80 -10.23
C ARG A 38 -2.66 -4.08 -9.40
N GLU A 39 -3.30 -5.14 -9.92
CA GLU A 39 -3.37 -6.43 -9.22
C GLU A 39 -1.98 -7.06 -9.02
N LEU A 40 -1.08 -6.93 -10.00
CA LEU A 40 0.31 -7.35 -9.90
C LEU A 40 1.09 -6.53 -8.87
N THR A 41 0.86 -5.22 -8.81
CA THR A 41 1.48 -4.34 -7.81
C THR A 41 1.08 -4.75 -6.40
N TYR A 42 -0.22 -4.98 -6.15
CA TYR A 42 -0.68 -5.45 -4.85
C TYR A 42 -0.07 -6.81 -4.49
N LEU A 43 -0.03 -7.75 -5.44
CA LEU A 43 0.53 -9.08 -5.22
C LEU A 43 2.03 -9.01 -4.94
N HIS A 44 2.78 -8.24 -5.72
CA HIS A 44 4.22 -8.07 -5.56
C HIS A 44 4.56 -7.38 -4.24
N LEU A 45 3.85 -6.31 -3.89
CA LEU A 45 4.04 -5.59 -2.64
C LEU A 45 3.74 -6.52 -1.45
N SER A 46 2.57 -7.16 -1.44
CA SER A 46 2.17 -8.12 -0.42
C SER A 46 3.21 -9.24 -0.22
N ASN A 47 3.71 -9.84 -1.31
CA ASN A 47 4.77 -10.86 -1.25
C ASN A 47 6.15 -10.33 -0.87
N SER A 48 6.43 -9.05 -1.08
CA SER A 48 7.75 -8.46 -0.77
C SER A 48 7.84 -7.99 0.67
N LEU A 49 6.70 -7.79 1.34
CA LEU A 49 6.62 -7.44 2.75
C LEU A 49 6.82 -8.63 3.68
N ILE A 50 6.48 -9.84 3.24
CA ILE A 50 6.48 -11.03 4.10
C ILE A 50 7.54 -12.05 3.67
N THR A 51 8.04 -12.81 4.63
CA THR A 51 8.84 -14.02 4.41
C THR A 51 7.98 -15.26 4.59
N ASN A 52 8.44 -16.42 4.09
CA ASN A 52 7.65 -17.66 4.09
C ASN A 52 7.41 -18.27 5.49
N ASP A 53 8.20 -17.85 6.48
CA ASP A 53 8.23 -18.37 7.85
C ASP A 53 7.31 -17.60 8.81
N LEU A 54 6.73 -16.47 8.39
CA LEU A 54 5.80 -15.71 9.23
C LEU A 54 4.47 -16.44 9.44
N SER A 55 3.98 -16.42 10.68
CA SER A 55 2.60 -16.76 11.04
C SER A 55 1.59 -15.83 10.36
N GLU A 56 0.31 -16.21 10.32
CA GLU A 56 -0.74 -15.35 9.78
C GLU A 56 -0.84 -14.01 10.52
N GLN A 57 -0.70 -14.04 11.86
CA GLN A 57 -0.68 -12.83 12.66
C GLN A 57 0.49 -11.92 12.29
N GLU A 58 1.72 -12.44 12.19
CA GLU A 58 2.89 -11.64 11.79
C GLU A 58 2.73 -11.04 10.39
N LYS A 59 2.13 -11.79 9.44
CA LYS A 59 1.80 -11.25 8.11
C LYS A 59 0.83 -10.07 8.22
N VAL A 60 -0.21 -10.20 9.05
CA VAL A 60 -1.17 -9.11 9.31
C VAL A 60 -0.45 -7.89 9.90
N GLU A 61 0.38 -8.08 10.92
CA GLU A 61 1.15 -7.00 11.55
C GLU A 61 2.06 -6.29 10.56
N THR A 62 2.79 -7.03 9.73
CA THR A 62 3.72 -6.44 8.79
C THR A 62 2.99 -5.62 7.71
N MET A 63 1.88 -6.13 7.17
CA MET A 63 1.08 -5.37 6.20
C MET A 63 0.39 -4.17 6.83
N PHE A 64 -0.11 -4.32 8.05
CA PHE A 64 -0.65 -3.22 8.84
C PHE A 64 0.38 -2.10 9.01
N LYS A 65 1.58 -2.44 9.51
CA LYS A 65 2.66 -1.49 9.76
C LYS A 65 3.05 -0.77 8.48
N TYR A 66 3.14 -1.51 7.36
CA TYR A 66 3.41 -0.91 6.07
C TYR A 66 2.36 0.14 5.68
N VAL A 67 1.06 -0.20 5.75
CA VAL A 67 -0.01 0.73 5.36
C VAL A 67 -0.03 1.95 6.27
N ALA A 68 0.06 1.75 7.58
CA ALA A 68 0.05 2.82 8.56
C ALA A 68 1.26 3.77 8.40
N ILE A 69 2.45 3.26 8.07
CA ILE A 69 3.64 4.11 7.80
C ILE A 69 3.53 4.83 6.45
N ASN A 70 3.06 4.16 5.40
CA ASN A 70 3.15 4.67 4.03
C ASN A 70 1.94 5.50 3.59
N ILE A 71 0.83 5.44 4.33
CA ILE A 71 -0.37 6.19 4.01
C ILE A 71 -0.76 7.04 5.23
N TYR A 72 -0.80 8.35 5.00
CA TYR A 72 -1.08 9.33 6.03
C TYR A 72 -2.32 10.18 5.68
N ALA A 73 -2.98 10.72 6.69
CA ALA A 73 -4.09 11.66 6.52
C ALA A 73 -3.67 13.01 7.07
N HIS A 74 -3.94 14.08 6.33
CA HIS A 74 -3.58 15.43 6.72
C HIS A 74 -4.54 16.45 6.11
N GLU A 75 -4.91 17.46 6.88
CA GLU A 75 -5.90 18.48 6.49
C GLU A 75 -5.51 19.26 5.23
N GLY A 76 -4.22 19.40 4.95
CA GLY A 76 -3.72 20.03 3.72
C GLY A 76 -3.97 19.24 2.42
N PHE A 77 -4.55 18.04 2.51
CA PHE A 77 -4.92 17.22 1.34
C PHE A 77 -6.43 17.03 1.24
N LYS A 78 -6.91 16.87 0.01
CA LYS A 78 -8.31 16.58 -0.32
C LYS A 78 -8.56 15.08 -0.41
N THR A 79 -9.76 14.66 -0.03
CA THR A 79 -10.25 13.30 -0.25
C THR A 79 -10.35 13.02 -1.75
N VAL A 80 -9.81 11.87 -2.17
CA VAL A 80 -9.83 11.43 -3.58
C VAL A 80 -10.25 9.97 -3.61
N ASP A 81 -11.51 9.76 -3.94
CA ASP A 81 -12.08 8.41 -4.00
C ASP A 81 -11.77 7.79 -5.35
N CYS A 82 -10.76 6.91 -5.37
CA CYS A 82 -10.29 6.27 -6.60
C CYS A 82 -10.10 4.77 -6.41
N ASN A 83 -8.93 4.34 -5.93
CA ASN A 83 -8.62 2.94 -5.62
C ASN A 83 -7.32 2.87 -4.81
N SER A 84 -7.09 1.72 -4.16
CA SER A 84 -5.93 1.50 -3.30
C SER A 84 -4.57 1.72 -3.99
N PHE A 85 -4.46 1.51 -5.31
CA PHE A 85 -3.22 1.80 -6.04
C PHE A 85 -2.96 3.31 -6.10
N ASN A 86 -3.99 4.12 -6.34
CA ASN A 86 -3.88 5.57 -6.25
C ASN A 86 -3.43 6.02 -4.85
N ASP A 87 -3.97 5.40 -3.80
CA ASP A 87 -3.65 5.76 -2.42
C ASP A 87 -2.20 5.37 -2.05
N LEU A 88 -1.71 4.21 -2.54
CA LEU A 88 -0.30 3.81 -2.45
C LEU A 88 0.64 4.76 -3.21
N ILE A 89 0.23 5.25 -4.39
CA ILE A 89 1.02 6.21 -5.17
C ILE A 89 1.06 7.57 -4.45
N ARG A 90 -0.08 8.03 -3.92
CA ARG A 90 -0.21 9.28 -3.18
C ARG A 90 0.54 9.26 -1.86
N GLY A 91 0.52 8.13 -1.16
CA GLY A 91 0.89 8.05 0.25
C GLY A 91 -0.06 8.84 1.16
N ILE A 92 -1.28 9.15 0.66
CA ILE A 92 -2.29 9.92 1.37
C ILE A 92 -3.63 9.18 1.27
N GLY A 93 -4.30 8.99 2.40
CA GLY A 93 -5.63 8.40 2.45
C GLY A 93 -6.31 8.48 3.81
N TRP A 94 -7.63 8.50 3.80
CA TRP A 94 -8.48 8.51 5.00
C TRP A 94 -8.70 7.11 5.55
N CYS A 95 -9.47 7.00 6.64
CA CYS A 95 -9.62 5.77 7.40
C CYS A 95 -10.10 4.58 6.57
N ASP A 96 -11.15 4.77 5.80
CA ASP A 96 -11.66 3.78 4.87
C ASP A 96 -10.62 3.44 3.78
N GLN A 97 -9.97 4.43 3.18
CA GLN A 97 -8.96 4.24 2.13
C GLN A 97 -7.76 3.41 2.65
N GLN A 98 -7.30 3.66 3.87
CA GLN A 98 -6.24 2.88 4.51
C GLN A 98 -6.69 1.44 4.81
N ALA A 99 -7.91 1.26 5.35
CA ALA A 99 -8.50 -0.07 5.57
C ALA A 99 -8.67 -0.84 4.25
N PHE A 100 -9.07 -0.16 3.17
CA PHE A 100 -9.16 -0.72 1.82
C PHE A 100 -7.82 -1.22 1.30
N VAL A 101 -6.75 -0.43 1.46
CA VAL A 101 -5.39 -0.85 1.07
C VAL A 101 -4.95 -2.06 1.88
N LEU A 102 -5.15 -2.05 3.20
CA LEU A 102 -4.81 -3.19 4.07
C LEU A 102 -5.51 -4.47 3.63
N ASN A 103 -6.84 -4.43 3.49
CA ASN A 103 -7.64 -5.59 3.05
C ASN A 103 -7.24 -6.06 1.64
N THR A 104 -6.88 -5.14 0.75
CA THR A 104 -6.33 -5.49 -0.57
C THR A 104 -5.08 -6.34 -0.45
N LEU A 105 -4.13 -5.96 0.41
CA LEU A 105 -2.86 -6.66 0.59
C LEU A 105 -3.05 -8.00 1.32
N LEU A 106 -3.90 -8.06 2.34
CA LEU A 106 -4.25 -9.29 3.07
C LEU A 106 -4.88 -10.32 2.14
N ASN A 107 -5.82 -9.89 1.29
CA ASN A 107 -6.46 -10.76 0.31
C ASN A 107 -5.47 -11.33 -0.73
N LYS A 108 -4.31 -10.68 -0.95
CA LYS A 108 -3.25 -11.27 -1.80
C LYS A 108 -2.60 -12.49 -1.18
N GLN A 109 -2.61 -12.60 0.15
CA GLN A 109 -2.17 -13.77 0.91
C GLN A 109 -3.30 -14.72 1.29
N ASN A 110 -4.51 -14.52 0.73
CA ASN A 110 -5.71 -15.29 1.07
C ASN A 110 -6.10 -15.19 2.56
N ILE A 111 -5.70 -14.11 3.24
CA ILE A 111 -6.18 -13.80 4.58
C ILE A 111 -7.55 -13.14 4.44
N GLN A 112 -8.57 -13.75 5.01
CA GLN A 112 -9.93 -13.21 5.00
C GLN A 112 -9.94 -11.88 5.76
N SER A 113 -10.53 -10.87 5.15
CA SER A 113 -10.57 -9.50 5.68
C SER A 113 -11.88 -8.83 5.31
N ARG A 114 -12.26 -7.79 6.05
CA ARG A 114 -13.46 -6.97 5.80
C ARG A 114 -13.30 -5.58 6.40
N LEU A 115 -14.22 -4.67 6.09
CA LEU A 115 -14.32 -3.36 6.74
C LEU A 115 -15.20 -3.45 7.97
N ARG A 116 -14.87 -2.62 8.96
CA ARG A 116 -15.64 -2.43 10.19
C ARG A 116 -15.91 -0.95 10.39
N ASP A 117 -17.18 -0.58 10.28
CA ASP A 117 -17.66 0.77 10.55
C ASP A 117 -17.88 0.93 12.05
N VAL A 118 -17.21 1.94 12.60
CA VAL A 118 -17.36 2.37 13.98
C VAL A 118 -17.71 3.86 14.00
N GLN A 119 -18.04 4.41 15.16
CA GLN A 119 -18.56 5.77 15.26
C GLN A 119 -17.59 6.78 14.63
N HIS A 120 -18.05 7.48 13.59
CA HIS A 120 -17.28 8.47 12.81
C HIS A 120 -15.98 7.93 12.17
N HIS A 121 -15.83 6.61 12.00
CA HIS A 121 -14.57 6.01 11.55
C HIS A 121 -14.76 4.67 10.84
N THR A 122 -13.71 4.20 10.16
CA THR A 122 -13.71 2.91 9.46
C THR A 122 -12.37 2.21 9.66
N CYS A 123 -12.44 0.98 10.13
CA CYS A 123 -11.29 0.11 10.36
C CYS A 123 -11.28 -1.08 9.41
N GLY A 124 -10.17 -1.80 9.37
CA GLY A 124 -10.09 -3.15 8.81
C GLY A 124 -10.32 -4.21 9.89
N GLU A 125 -10.79 -5.37 9.48
CA GLU A 125 -10.72 -6.60 10.28
C GLU A 125 -10.06 -7.71 9.47
N ALA A 126 -9.30 -8.56 10.14
CA ALA A 126 -8.74 -9.79 9.57
C ALA A 126 -9.20 -10.99 10.39
N LEU A 127 -9.44 -12.12 9.74
CA LEU A 127 -9.74 -13.38 10.41
C LEU A 127 -8.42 -14.09 10.73
N LEU A 128 -8.17 -14.33 12.03
CA LEU A 128 -7.05 -15.12 12.53
C LEU A 128 -7.63 -16.33 13.29
N GLY A 129 -7.44 -17.54 12.75
CA GLY A 129 -8.16 -18.72 13.23
C GLY A 129 -9.67 -18.51 13.09
N ASP A 130 -10.39 -18.54 14.22
CA ASP A 130 -11.84 -18.32 14.27
C ASP A 130 -12.22 -16.89 14.75
N LYS A 131 -11.23 -15.98 14.84
CA LYS A 131 -11.39 -14.66 15.48
C LYS A 131 -11.19 -13.52 14.49
N TRP A 132 -12.16 -12.60 14.43
CA TRP A 132 -11.99 -11.33 13.72
C TRP A 132 -11.27 -10.32 14.62
N VAL A 133 -10.07 -9.91 14.21
CA VAL A 133 -9.24 -8.95 14.94
C VAL A 133 -9.34 -7.56 14.32
N LEU A 134 -9.38 -6.52 15.16
CA LEU A 134 -9.56 -5.15 14.71
C LEU A 134 -8.21 -4.50 14.34
N LEU A 135 -8.16 -3.84 13.19
CA LEU A 135 -6.97 -3.21 12.64
C LEU A 135 -7.28 -1.77 12.23
N ASP A 136 -6.68 -0.79 12.91
CA ASP A 136 -6.83 0.63 12.57
C ASP A 136 -5.53 1.27 12.05
N PRO A 137 -5.23 1.15 10.74
CA PRO A 137 -4.01 1.73 10.16
C PRO A 137 -4.02 3.28 10.17
N TYR A 138 -5.21 3.89 10.23
CA TYR A 138 -5.35 5.34 10.28
C TYR A 138 -4.88 5.90 11.61
N ALA A 139 -5.36 5.30 12.71
CA ALA A 139 -4.83 5.49 14.06
C ALA A 139 -3.38 4.99 14.18
N GLY A 140 -3.00 4.02 13.36
CA GLY A 140 -1.76 3.28 13.56
C GLY A 140 -1.80 2.44 14.84
N SER A 141 -2.97 1.89 15.21
CA SER A 141 -3.14 1.07 16.41
C SER A 141 -3.53 -0.37 16.07
N ILE A 142 -2.80 -1.32 16.68
CA ILE A 142 -3.22 -2.72 16.85
C ILE A 142 -3.44 -2.93 18.35
N PHE A 143 -4.50 -3.63 18.72
CA PHE A 143 -4.84 -3.95 20.11
C PHE A 143 -4.51 -5.42 20.41
N TYR A 144 -3.94 -5.66 21.59
CA TYR A 144 -3.59 -6.99 22.08
C TYR A 144 -4.23 -7.24 23.44
N ILE A 145 -4.60 -8.50 23.71
CA ILE A 145 -5.05 -8.93 25.04
C ILE A 145 -3.84 -8.91 25.98
N LYS A 146 -3.90 -8.12 27.05
CA LYS A 146 -2.75 -7.89 27.94
C LYS A 146 -2.19 -9.19 28.53
N GLY A 147 -0.87 -9.25 28.60
CA GLY A 147 -0.15 -10.44 29.06
C GLY A 147 -0.12 -11.57 28.03
N THR A 148 -0.62 -11.32 26.81
CA THR A 148 -0.57 -12.26 25.68
C THR A 148 -0.05 -11.55 24.43
N SER A 149 0.27 -12.33 23.40
CA SER A 149 0.54 -11.82 22.05
C SER A 149 -0.70 -11.87 21.15
N GLU A 150 -1.89 -12.16 21.69
CA GLU A 150 -3.10 -12.35 20.91
C GLU A 150 -3.74 -11.01 20.55
N MET A 151 -4.04 -10.79 19.27
CA MET A 151 -4.76 -9.60 18.83
C MET A 151 -6.22 -9.59 19.30
N ALA A 152 -6.71 -8.40 19.64
CA ALA A 152 -8.05 -8.20 20.14
C ALA A 152 -9.09 -7.99 19.02
N SER A 153 -10.27 -8.54 19.24
CA SER A 153 -11.49 -8.27 18.48
C SER A 153 -12.14 -6.96 18.93
N LEU A 154 -13.08 -6.44 18.14
CA LEU A 154 -13.83 -5.24 18.53
C LEU A 154 -14.60 -5.43 19.85
N ASP A 155 -15.20 -6.60 20.08
CA ASP A 155 -16.00 -6.87 21.27
C ASP A 155 -15.15 -6.86 22.55
N GLU A 156 -13.92 -7.39 22.48
CA GLU A 156 -12.95 -7.36 23.58
C GLU A 156 -12.46 -5.92 23.84
N ILE A 157 -12.30 -5.13 22.77
CA ILE A 157 -11.93 -3.71 22.88
C ILE A 157 -13.03 -2.92 23.59
N ILE A 158 -14.29 -3.10 23.20
CA ILE A 158 -15.45 -2.39 23.79
C ILE A 158 -15.64 -2.79 25.26
N ARG A 159 -15.42 -4.06 25.61
CA ARG A 159 -15.55 -4.54 26.99
C ARG A 159 -14.47 -4.00 27.94
N GLY A 160 -13.44 -3.34 27.41
CA GLY A 160 -12.38 -2.75 28.21
C GLY A 160 -11.54 -3.80 28.92
N GLU A 161 -11.36 -4.98 28.30
CA GLU A 161 -10.36 -5.94 28.75
C GLU A 161 -8.99 -5.23 28.78
N GLN A 162 -8.08 -5.67 29.64
CA GLN A 162 -6.80 -4.97 29.76
C GLN A 162 -6.08 -5.09 28.40
N LEU A 163 -5.91 -3.99 27.66
CA LEU A 163 -5.31 -3.98 26.33
C LEU A 163 -3.91 -3.39 26.36
N GLU A 164 -3.03 -3.93 25.53
CA GLU A 164 -1.81 -3.25 25.09
C GLU A 164 -1.99 -2.78 23.65
N TYR A 165 -1.47 -1.61 23.31
CA TYR A 165 -1.52 -1.09 21.95
C TYR A 165 -0.12 -0.76 21.45
N PHE A 166 0.13 -0.97 20.16
CA PHE A 166 1.34 -0.53 19.49
C PHE A 166 1.07 0.79 18.77
N PRO A 167 1.45 1.96 19.33
CA PRO A 167 1.23 3.24 18.65
C PRO A 167 2.22 3.41 17.53
N LEU A 168 1.76 3.18 16.30
CA LEU A 168 2.49 3.55 15.09
C LEU A 168 2.28 5.03 14.75
N LYS A 169 1.34 5.77 15.34
CA LYS A 169 1.20 7.23 15.16
C LYS A 169 0.88 7.89 16.51
N LEU A 170 1.52 9.03 16.78
CA LEU A 170 1.43 9.75 18.06
C LEU A 170 0.07 10.45 18.25
N GLU A 171 -0.41 10.35 19.50
CA GLU A 171 -1.56 11.00 20.14
C GLU A 171 -2.92 10.80 19.45
N ILE A 172 -3.71 9.86 19.98
CA ILE A 172 -5.13 9.72 19.65
C ILE A 172 -5.94 10.05 20.92
N PRO A 173 -6.97 10.92 20.84
CA PRO A 173 -7.89 11.16 21.94
C PRO A 173 -8.64 9.86 22.30
N ASP A 174 -9.24 9.83 23.50
CA ASP A 174 -9.86 8.67 24.16
C ASP A 174 -10.52 7.66 23.20
N LEU A 175 -9.72 6.66 22.80
CA LEU A 175 -9.98 5.72 21.70
C LEU A 175 -11.24 4.87 21.93
N GLN A 176 -11.63 4.66 23.19
CA GLN A 176 -12.74 3.78 23.54
C GLN A 176 -14.09 4.29 23.01
N VAL A 177 -14.26 5.61 22.87
CA VAL A 177 -15.49 6.21 22.33
C VAL A 177 -15.58 6.04 20.81
N LEU A 178 -14.45 5.87 20.11
CA LEU A 178 -14.41 5.72 18.66
C LEU A 178 -14.89 4.35 18.19
N TYR A 179 -14.60 3.30 18.96
CA TYR A 179 -14.82 1.90 18.58
C TYR A 179 -16.22 1.37 18.90
N VAL A 180 -17.23 2.24 18.88
CA VAL A 180 -18.63 1.82 18.99
C VAL A 180 -19.14 1.44 17.59
N PRO A 181 -19.73 0.25 17.38
CA PRO A 181 -20.24 -0.15 16.07
C PRO A 181 -21.23 0.88 15.52
N TRP A 182 -21.10 1.23 14.24
CA TRP A 182 -21.95 2.22 13.60
C TRP A 182 -22.70 1.63 12.40
N GLU A 183 -24.03 1.68 12.46
CA GLU A 183 -24.90 1.09 11.44
C GLU A 183 -25.17 1.98 10.22
N GLY A 184 -24.20 2.83 9.85
CA GLY A 184 -24.38 3.78 8.75
C GLY A 184 -24.40 3.14 7.38
N ARG A 185 -23.37 2.35 7.04
CA ARG A 185 -23.26 1.66 5.74
C ARG A 185 -23.62 0.19 5.82
N TYR A 186 -23.36 -0.44 6.96
CA TYR A 186 -23.52 -1.87 7.16
C TYR A 186 -24.24 -2.17 8.46
N ARG A 187 -25.03 -3.25 8.48
CA ARG A 187 -25.66 -3.75 9.71
C ARG A 187 -24.57 -4.14 10.71
N GLU A 188 -24.73 -3.73 11.97
CA GLU A 188 -23.72 -3.91 13.02
C GLU A 188 -22.32 -3.32 12.67
N GLY A 189 -22.24 -2.46 11.65
CA GLY A 189 -20.99 -1.93 11.12
C GLY A 189 -20.14 -2.95 10.35
N ILE A 190 -20.67 -4.12 9.97
CA ILE A 190 -19.88 -5.21 9.36
C ILE A 190 -20.11 -5.28 7.85
N SER A 191 -19.08 -4.98 7.05
CA SER A 191 -19.16 -5.19 5.60
C SER A 191 -19.09 -6.67 5.21
N PRO A 192 -19.53 -7.06 3.99
CA PRO A 192 -19.20 -8.37 3.42
C PRO A 192 -17.69 -8.65 3.43
N GLU A 193 -17.29 -9.91 3.27
CA GLU A 193 -15.89 -10.25 3.06
C GLU A 193 -15.31 -9.47 1.87
N TYR A 194 -14.07 -9.03 2.00
CA TYR A 194 -13.43 -8.13 1.03
C TYR A 194 -13.41 -8.70 -0.40
N SER A 195 -13.20 -10.02 -0.51
CA SER A 195 -13.26 -10.79 -1.75
C SER A 195 -14.61 -10.65 -2.47
N ASP A 196 -15.70 -10.61 -1.73
CA ASP A 196 -17.07 -10.47 -2.23
C ASP A 196 -17.45 -9.01 -2.47
N TYR A 197 -17.03 -8.11 -1.58
CA TYR A 197 -17.23 -6.67 -1.69
C TYR A 197 -16.65 -6.09 -2.98
N ALA A 198 -15.51 -6.62 -3.45
CA ALA A 198 -14.88 -6.16 -4.67
C ALA A 198 -15.70 -6.44 -5.96
N HIS A 199 -16.85 -7.16 -5.87
CA HIS A 199 -17.77 -7.49 -6.98
C HIS A 199 -17.06 -7.76 -8.31
N LYS A 200 -16.01 -8.58 -8.26
CA LYS A 200 -15.14 -8.78 -9.42
C LYS A 200 -15.88 -9.58 -10.50
N SER A 201 -16.01 -8.99 -11.69
CA SER A 201 -16.51 -9.70 -12.87
C SER A 201 -15.64 -10.94 -13.17
N VAL A 202 -16.21 -11.91 -13.90
CA VAL A 202 -15.48 -13.12 -14.32
C VAL A 202 -14.16 -12.78 -15.00
N LEU A 203 -14.14 -11.72 -15.83
CA LEU A 203 -12.93 -11.22 -16.48
C LEU A 203 -11.87 -10.75 -15.46
N LYS A 204 -12.25 -9.97 -14.44
CA LYS A 204 -11.32 -9.51 -13.40
C LYS A 204 -10.74 -10.67 -12.59
N LYS A 205 -11.56 -11.68 -12.27
CA LYS A 205 -11.09 -12.91 -11.59
C LYS A 205 -10.09 -13.68 -12.46
N ALA A 206 -10.36 -13.79 -13.77
CA ALA A 206 -9.44 -14.43 -14.71
C ALA A 206 -8.11 -13.68 -14.83
N ILE A 207 -8.14 -12.33 -14.88
CA ILE A 207 -6.94 -11.49 -14.87
C ILE A 207 -6.13 -11.70 -13.59
N GLU A 208 -6.77 -11.72 -12.41
CA GLU A 208 -6.06 -11.96 -11.15
C GLU A 208 -5.40 -13.34 -11.11
N MET A 209 -6.08 -14.37 -11.62
CA MET A 209 -5.52 -15.72 -11.72
C MET A 209 -4.31 -15.76 -12.67
N ASP A 210 -4.38 -15.09 -13.82
CA ASP A 210 -3.27 -14.98 -14.77
C ASP A 210 -2.07 -14.23 -14.17
N ILE A 211 -2.33 -13.14 -13.43
CA ILE A 211 -1.28 -12.42 -12.69
C ILE A 211 -0.62 -13.30 -11.63
N ARG A 212 -1.40 -14.06 -10.86
CA ARG A 212 -0.85 -15.00 -9.88
C ARG A 212 -0.02 -16.09 -10.54
N LEU A 213 -0.48 -16.63 -11.67
CA LEU A 213 0.26 -17.60 -12.47
C LEU A 213 1.58 -17.02 -12.98
N GLY A 214 1.56 -15.83 -13.58
CA GLY A 214 2.77 -15.15 -14.04
C GLY A 214 3.78 -14.91 -12.92
N TYR A 215 3.30 -14.44 -11.77
CA TYR A 215 4.17 -14.24 -10.60
C TYR A 215 4.72 -15.56 -10.06
N ALA A 216 3.93 -16.64 -10.04
CA ALA A 216 4.39 -17.96 -9.60
C ALA A 216 5.44 -18.56 -10.54
N LEU A 217 5.30 -18.38 -11.86
CA LEU A 217 6.23 -18.91 -12.86
C LEU A 217 7.56 -18.15 -12.91
N TYR A 218 7.51 -16.84 -12.75
CA TYR A 218 8.63 -15.95 -13.10
C TYR A 218 9.12 -15.07 -11.92
N GLY A 219 8.39 -15.06 -10.81
CA GLY A 219 8.73 -14.32 -9.60
C GLY A 219 8.85 -12.80 -9.82
N LYS A 220 9.75 -12.17 -9.05
CA LYS A 220 10.00 -10.72 -9.11
C LYS A 220 10.42 -10.24 -10.50
N LYS A 221 11.05 -11.09 -11.33
CA LYS A 221 11.44 -10.72 -12.70
C LYS A 221 10.24 -10.37 -13.57
N TYR A 222 9.13 -11.10 -13.43
CA TYR A 222 7.89 -10.77 -14.15
C TYR A 222 7.28 -9.47 -13.67
N ALA A 223 7.28 -9.24 -12.35
CA ALA A 223 6.82 -7.99 -11.76
C ALA A 223 7.60 -6.77 -12.31
N PHE A 224 8.94 -6.86 -12.34
CA PHE A 224 9.80 -5.78 -12.85
C PHE A 224 9.64 -5.57 -14.35
N TRP A 225 9.59 -6.66 -15.12
CA TRP A 225 9.37 -6.58 -16.56
C TRP A 225 8.03 -5.94 -16.91
N TYR A 226 6.96 -6.30 -16.21
CA TYR A 226 5.64 -5.70 -16.41
C TYR A 226 5.68 -4.22 -16.06
N GLN A 227 6.26 -3.87 -14.90
CA GLN A 227 6.43 -2.48 -14.49
C GLN A 227 7.14 -1.65 -15.56
N ASP A 228 8.26 -2.13 -16.11
CA ASP A 228 8.99 -1.41 -17.15
C ASP A 228 8.11 -1.16 -18.38
N LYS A 229 7.31 -2.15 -18.80
CA LYS A 229 6.36 -2.00 -19.91
C LYS A 229 5.25 -1.00 -19.58
N TYR A 230 4.66 -1.09 -18.39
CA TYR A 230 3.62 -0.19 -17.94
C TYR A 230 4.12 1.25 -17.88
N LEU A 231 5.24 1.51 -17.21
CA LEU A 231 5.81 2.85 -17.09
C LEU A 231 6.27 3.42 -18.43
N ALA A 232 6.81 2.58 -19.33
CA ALA A 232 7.17 3.01 -20.68
C ALA A 232 5.95 3.38 -21.55
N SER A 233 4.78 2.80 -21.27
CA SER A 233 3.53 3.10 -21.97
C SER A 233 2.93 4.46 -21.59
N ILE A 234 3.26 4.98 -20.40
CA ILE A 234 2.78 6.29 -19.93
C ILE A 234 3.64 7.39 -20.52
N LYS A 235 3.09 8.11 -21.51
CA LYS A 235 3.76 9.24 -22.15
C LYS A 235 3.47 10.57 -21.49
N GLU A 236 2.24 10.73 -21.02
CA GLU A 236 1.75 11.95 -20.38
C GLU A 236 0.87 11.56 -19.20
N LEU A 237 0.97 12.35 -18.13
CA LEU A 237 0.15 12.19 -16.94
C LEU A 237 -0.15 13.58 -16.36
N PRO A 238 -1.43 14.01 -16.34
CA PRO A 238 -1.79 15.32 -15.81
C PRO A 238 -1.42 15.44 -14.34
N ASP A 239 -0.85 16.59 -13.96
CA ASP A 239 -0.57 16.95 -12.58
C ASP A 239 -1.89 16.99 -11.77
N PRO A 240 -2.05 16.13 -10.74
CA PRO A 240 -3.27 16.08 -9.95
C PRO A 240 -3.27 17.08 -8.79
N GLY A 241 -2.26 17.94 -8.65
CA GLY A 241 -2.03 18.78 -7.47
C GLY A 241 -3.26 19.54 -6.99
N GLU A 242 -4.00 20.20 -7.88
CA GLU A 242 -5.23 20.92 -7.50
C GLU A 242 -6.35 20.01 -6.98
N LYS A 243 -6.38 18.76 -7.44
CA LYS A 243 -7.34 17.75 -6.97
C LYS A 243 -6.91 17.16 -5.65
N TRP A 244 -5.62 17.13 -5.34
CA TRP A 244 -5.07 16.42 -4.20
C TRP A 244 -4.74 17.32 -3.02
N ILE A 245 -4.37 18.57 -3.27
CA ILE A 245 -3.73 19.45 -2.30
C ILE A 245 -4.53 20.74 -2.19
N ILE A 246 -4.78 21.19 -0.96
CA ILE A 246 -5.44 22.47 -0.69
C ILE A 246 -4.47 23.60 -1.04
N ASP A 247 -4.99 24.66 -1.66
CA ASP A 247 -4.21 25.85 -2.06
C ASP A 247 -3.01 25.55 -2.99
N TYR A 248 -3.05 24.43 -3.72
CA TYR A 248 -1.95 23.95 -4.54
C TYR A 248 -1.29 25.01 -5.42
N LYS A 249 -2.07 25.77 -6.18
CA LYS A 249 -1.57 26.78 -7.14
C LYS A 249 -1.01 28.04 -6.49
N SER A 250 -1.36 28.34 -5.23
CA SER A 250 -0.79 29.50 -4.53
C SER A 250 0.59 29.18 -3.95
N ILE A 251 0.88 27.89 -3.72
CA ILE A 251 2.12 27.41 -3.11
C ILE A 251 3.09 26.85 -4.16
N TYR A 252 2.58 26.08 -5.13
CA TYR A 252 3.39 25.31 -6.07
C TYR A 252 3.10 25.65 -7.52
N LYS A 253 4.14 25.51 -8.36
CA LYS A 253 3.98 25.54 -9.81
C LYS A 253 3.49 24.17 -10.32
N PRO A 254 2.35 24.08 -11.02
CA PRO A 254 1.92 22.83 -11.67
C PRO A 254 2.92 22.36 -12.74
N SER A 255 3.15 21.06 -12.84
CA SER A 255 3.98 20.46 -13.87
C SER A 255 3.65 18.98 -14.10
N ASN A 256 3.07 18.67 -15.26
CA ASN A 256 2.80 17.28 -15.68
C ASN A 256 4.09 16.45 -15.76
N ASP A 257 5.19 17.05 -16.24
CA ASP A 257 6.47 16.35 -16.37
C ASP A 257 7.07 16.02 -14.99
N ALA A 258 6.92 16.93 -14.03
CA ALA A 258 7.37 16.69 -12.66
C ALA A 258 6.54 15.57 -12.01
N TYR A 259 5.21 15.59 -12.19
CA TYR A 259 4.34 14.54 -11.68
C TYR A 259 4.60 13.19 -12.35
N LEU A 260 4.78 13.15 -13.67
CA LEU A 260 5.07 11.91 -14.40
C LEU A 260 6.37 11.26 -13.91
N GLU A 261 7.43 12.04 -13.74
CA GLU A 261 8.68 11.52 -13.18
C GLU A 261 8.48 11.08 -11.73
N TYR A 262 7.86 11.90 -10.87
CA TYR A 262 7.54 11.49 -9.51
C TYR A 262 6.74 10.17 -9.44
N PHE A 263 5.73 10.03 -10.31
CA PHE A 263 4.89 8.84 -10.42
C PHE A 263 5.72 7.59 -10.76
N LYS A 264 6.68 7.70 -11.69
CA LYS A 264 7.63 6.61 -11.97
C LYS A 264 8.48 6.28 -10.73
N GLY A 265 8.98 7.30 -10.04
CA GLY A 265 9.76 7.14 -8.80
C GLY A 265 8.97 6.39 -7.72
N ARG A 266 7.71 6.76 -7.49
CA ARG A 266 6.81 6.07 -6.57
C ARG A 266 6.54 4.62 -6.99
N ASN A 267 6.35 4.36 -8.28
CA ASN A 267 6.19 2.98 -8.76
C ASN A 267 7.46 2.14 -8.50
N TYR A 268 8.65 2.66 -8.79
CA TYR A 268 9.89 1.96 -8.49
C TYR A 268 10.04 1.69 -6.99
N TYR A 269 9.70 2.66 -6.14
CA TYR A 269 9.67 2.49 -4.69
C TYR A 269 8.74 1.35 -4.23
N LEU A 270 7.51 1.29 -4.75
CA LEU A 270 6.55 0.22 -4.41
C LEU A 270 7.04 -1.19 -4.79
N TYR A 271 8.01 -1.29 -5.71
CA TYR A 271 8.61 -2.54 -6.15
C TYR A 271 10.01 -2.79 -5.52
N GLY A 272 10.42 -1.97 -4.54
CA GLY A 272 11.74 -2.08 -3.90
C GLY A 272 12.90 -1.73 -4.82
N ARG A 273 12.64 -1.07 -5.97
CA ARG A 273 13.66 -0.64 -6.94
C ARG A 273 14.23 0.72 -6.54
N TYR A 274 14.89 0.72 -5.39
CA TYR A 274 15.38 1.92 -4.72
C TYR A 274 16.36 2.75 -5.54
N PRO A 275 17.33 2.18 -6.27
CA PRO A 275 18.22 2.97 -7.13
C PRO A 275 17.46 3.78 -8.20
N GLU A 276 16.50 3.15 -8.89
CA GLU A 276 15.67 3.80 -9.91
C GLU A 276 14.73 4.85 -9.31
N ALA A 277 14.18 4.57 -8.12
CA ALA A 277 13.38 5.54 -7.37
C ALA A 277 14.21 6.79 -7.02
N LEU A 278 15.40 6.63 -6.41
CA LEU A 278 16.30 7.73 -6.05
C LEU A 278 16.73 8.53 -7.28
N GLN A 279 17.10 7.86 -8.37
CA GLN A 279 17.47 8.53 -9.62
C GLN A 279 16.32 9.41 -10.13
N THR A 280 15.10 8.91 -10.06
CA THR A 280 13.92 9.63 -10.53
C THR A 280 13.58 10.81 -9.61
N TYR A 281 13.59 10.62 -8.30
CA TYR A 281 13.40 11.71 -7.34
C TYR A 281 14.45 12.81 -7.47
N ASN A 282 15.73 12.46 -7.64
CA ASN A 282 16.77 13.46 -7.89
C ASN A 282 16.54 14.25 -9.19
N ARG A 283 16.04 13.60 -10.25
CA ARG A 283 15.67 14.31 -11.49
C ARG A 283 14.53 15.30 -11.25
N VAL A 284 13.50 14.92 -10.48
CA VAL A 284 12.38 15.83 -10.15
C VAL A 284 12.87 17.04 -9.35
N ILE A 285 13.67 16.80 -8.30
CA ILE A 285 14.23 17.86 -7.44
C ILE A 285 15.07 18.86 -8.26
N ASN A 286 15.92 18.36 -9.15
CA ASN A 286 16.83 19.21 -9.92
C ASN A 286 16.14 19.96 -11.07
N ALA A 287 15.24 19.29 -11.79
CA ALA A 287 14.59 19.87 -12.98
C ALA A 287 13.37 20.74 -12.64
N TYR A 288 12.68 20.43 -11.53
CA TYR A 288 11.40 21.04 -11.17
C TYR A 288 11.34 21.53 -9.72
N PRO A 289 12.33 22.32 -9.23
CA PRO A 289 12.48 22.65 -7.80
C PRO A 289 11.36 23.51 -7.19
N ARG A 290 10.43 24.05 -7.99
CA ARG A 290 9.29 24.86 -7.52
C ARG A 290 7.95 24.12 -7.55
N THR A 291 8.00 22.79 -7.68
CA THR A 291 6.81 21.95 -7.76
C THR A 291 6.65 21.18 -6.45
N TYR A 292 5.42 20.86 -6.05
CA TYR A 292 5.17 19.98 -4.90
C TYR A 292 5.91 18.63 -5.05
N TRP A 293 6.00 18.15 -6.29
CA TRP A 293 6.65 16.88 -6.61
C TRP A 293 8.14 16.89 -6.29
N ALA A 294 8.81 18.06 -6.28
CA ALA A 294 10.19 18.16 -5.82
C ALA A 294 10.30 17.97 -4.31
N ASP A 295 9.46 18.65 -3.53
CA ASP A 295 9.47 18.50 -2.07
C ASP A 295 9.06 17.08 -1.65
N GLU A 296 8.00 16.54 -2.26
CA GLU A 296 7.56 15.17 -2.04
C GLU A 296 8.66 14.17 -2.45
N SER A 297 9.33 14.37 -3.60
CA SER A 297 10.47 13.54 -4.00
C SER A 297 11.60 13.60 -2.98
N ALA A 298 11.90 14.78 -2.42
CA ALA A 298 12.93 14.94 -1.41
C ALA A 298 12.57 14.20 -0.12
N TRP A 299 11.30 14.27 0.31
CA TRP A 299 10.78 13.51 1.45
C TRP A 299 10.83 11.99 1.19
N GLN A 300 10.40 11.55 0.01
CA GLN A 300 10.36 10.14 -0.39
C GLN A 300 11.75 9.49 -0.49
N LYS A 301 12.82 10.27 -0.69
CA LYS A 301 14.19 9.76 -0.56
C LYS A 301 14.47 9.25 0.87
N GLY A 302 13.93 9.92 1.89
CA GLY A 302 14.02 9.47 3.27
C GLY A 302 13.37 8.09 3.44
N MET A 303 12.18 7.90 2.87
CA MET A 303 11.49 6.60 2.87
C MET A 303 12.30 5.52 2.14
N VAL A 304 12.90 5.86 0.98
CA VAL A 304 13.79 4.93 0.28
C VAL A 304 14.97 4.52 1.15
N TYR A 305 15.60 5.47 1.85
CA TYR A 305 16.70 5.14 2.76
C TYR A 305 16.25 4.30 3.95
N PHE A 306 15.09 4.61 4.54
CA PHE A 306 14.51 3.84 5.64
C PHE A 306 14.31 2.37 5.24
N TYR A 307 13.63 2.13 4.10
CA TYR A 307 13.36 0.77 3.63
C TYR A 307 14.54 0.07 2.96
N ASN A 308 15.69 0.74 2.85
CA ASN A 308 16.95 0.19 2.39
C ASN A 308 17.99 0.16 3.52
N ASP A 309 17.54 0.08 4.78
CA ASP A 309 18.36 -0.04 5.99
C ASP A 309 19.42 1.07 6.15
N ARG A 310 19.21 2.23 5.53
CA ARG A 310 20.07 3.40 5.61
C ARG A 310 19.46 4.42 6.57
N TYR A 311 19.35 4.03 7.83
CA TYR A 311 18.59 4.78 8.83
C TYR A 311 19.22 6.14 9.17
N VAL A 312 20.55 6.27 9.16
CA VAL A 312 21.23 7.57 9.31
C VAL A 312 20.89 8.54 8.18
N ASP A 313 20.88 8.07 6.94
CA ASP A 313 20.52 8.90 5.78
C ASP A 313 19.02 9.25 5.80
N SER A 314 18.17 8.30 6.20
CA SER A 314 16.75 8.53 6.42
C SER A 314 16.50 9.62 7.45
N LEU A 315 17.15 9.52 8.62
CA LEU A 315 17.07 10.50 9.71
C LEU A 315 17.55 11.88 9.25
N SER A 316 18.61 11.94 8.43
CA SER A 316 19.11 13.19 7.85
C SER A 316 18.05 13.90 7.00
N ILE A 317 17.29 13.15 6.19
CA ILE A 317 16.20 13.72 5.39
C ILE A 317 15.06 14.21 6.30
N PHE A 318 14.61 13.37 7.22
CA PHE A 318 13.45 13.68 8.06
C PHE A 318 13.71 14.76 9.12
N SER A 319 14.98 15.01 9.46
CA SER A 319 15.40 16.11 10.34
C SER A 319 15.75 17.39 9.58
N ASN A 320 15.72 17.38 8.23
CA ASN A 320 16.14 18.52 7.42
C ASN A 320 15.14 19.70 7.57
N PRO A 321 15.57 20.89 8.01
CA PRO A 321 14.70 22.07 8.16
C PRO A 321 13.96 22.48 6.89
N GLN A 322 14.53 22.25 5.70
CA GLN A 322 13.87 22.58 4.44
C GLN A 322 12.62 21.71 4.21
N ILE A 323 12.66 20.46 4.66
CA ILE A 323 11.53 19.53 4.58
C ILE A 323 10.55 19.78 5.72
N THR A 324 11.05 19.92 6.95
CA THR A 324 10.20 20.04 8.15
C THR A 324 9.54 21.41 8.32
N ALA A 325 10.05 22.44 7.64
CA ALA A 325 9.39 23.75 7.57
C ALA A 325 8.07 23.70 6.80
N ASN A 326 7.90 22.75 5.87
CA ASN A 326 6.66 22.57 5.13
C ASN A 326 5.62 21.86 6.02
N PRO A 327 4.46 22.48 6.31
CA PRO A 327 3.45 21.89 7.19
C PRO A 327 2.95 20.52 6.72
N LEU A 328 2.89 20.28 5.40
CA LEU A 328 2.45 19.00 4.82
C LEU A 328 3.38 17.83 5.20
N PHE A 329 4.64 18.12 5.53
CA PHE A 329 5.64 17.10 5.83
C PHE A 329 6.03 17.06 7.29
N LYS A 330 5.88 18.17 8.03
CA LYS A 330 6.36 18.33 9.41
C LYS A 330 6.02 17.16 10.33
N HIS A 331 4.73 16.80 10.42
CA HIS A 331 4.27 15.75 11.34
C HIS A 331 4.79 14.37 10.94
N ARG A 332 4.65 13.99 9.67
CA ARG A 332 5.13 12.69 9.18
C ARG A 332 6.65 12.58 9.16
N SER A 333 7.37 13.68 8.97
CA SER A 333 8.84 13.71 9.08
C SER A 333 9.29 13.49 10.52
N LYS A 334 8.68 14.16 11.51
CA LYS A 334 9.00 13.91 12.92
C LYS A 334 8.84 12.41 13.25
N TYR A 335 7.69 11.86 12.87
CA TYR A 335 7.41 10.45 13.08
C TYR A 335 8.45 9.53 12.44
N MET A 336 8.78 9.74 11.17
CA MET A 336 9.78 8.92 10.48
C MET A 336 11.21 9.14 11.00
N ALA A 337 11.53 10.31 11.54
CA ALA A 337 12.81 10.56 12.22
C ALA A 337 12.93 9.71 13.49
N ASP A 338 11.88 9.66 14.31
CA ASP A 338 11.83 8.83 15.52
C ASP A 338 11.98 7.34 15.17
N LEU A 339 11.21 6.85 14.19
CA LEU A 339 11.35 5.48 13.66
C LEU A 339 12.75 5.18 13.14
N SER A 340 13.35 6.10 12.38
CA SER A 340 14.71 5.90 11.84
C SER A 340 15.73 5.79 12.96
N LYS A 341 15.57 6.58 14.03
CA LYS A 341 16.45 6.53 15.20
C LYS A 341 16.30 5.22 15.97
N GLU A 342 15.07 4.75 16.18
CA GLU A 342 14.80 3.47 16.82
C GLU A 342 15.37 2.29 16.03
N ALA A 343 15.18 2.28 14.70
CA ALA A 343 15.73 1.26 13.83
C ALA A 343 17.27 1.25 13.81
N GLU A 344 17.91 2.42 13.77
CA GLU A 344 19.37 2.53 13.87
C GLU A 344 19.88 1.95 15.20
N LEU A 345 19.21 2.27 16.32
CA LEU A 345 19.59 1.74 17.63
C LEU A 345 19.44 0.22 17.70
N ALA A 346 18.39 -0.33 17.09
CA ALA A 346 18.15 -1.78 17.06
C ALA A 346 19.20 -2.54 16.24
N VAL A 347 19.79 -1.93 15.21
CA VAL A 347 20.87 -2.54 14.40
C VAL A 347 22.21 -2.55 15.13
N LEU A 348 22.41 -1.63 16.08
CA LEU A 348 23.66 -1.50 16.85
C LEU A 348 23.72 -2.40 18.09
N GLN A 349 22.59 -3.01 18.48
CA GLN A 349 22.46 -3.96 19.59
C GLN A 349 22.58 -5.39 19.07
#